data_AF-A0A9D6PHQ2-F1
#
_entry.id   AF-A0A9D6PHQ2-F1
#
_cell.length_a   1.000
_cell.length_b   1.000
_cell.length_c   1.000
_cell.angle_alpha   90.00
_cell.angle_beta   90.00
_cell.angle_gamma   90.00
#
_symmetry.space_group_name_H-M   'P 1'
#
loop_
_entity.id
_entity.type
_entity.pdbx_description
1 polymer ?
#
loop_
_entity_poly.entity_id
_entity_poly.type
_entity_poly.pdbx_seq_one_letter_code
_entity_poly.pdbx_strand_id
1 'polypeptide(L)'
;MTSQFEFDSILIVSRKTQLEELITKFNTRLQANFYIEQQAQLNPKYRGGSFDEYQKSHDAYQNSLQQLKQAIPKNMKFQVIERSLLPMFKFSGRELVVTIGPDGLVINTAKYLSVQPIF
;
A
#
# COMPACT_ATOMS: atom_id res chain seq x y z
N MET A 1 -31.79 -8.61 12.46
CA MET A 1 -30.73 -9.55 12.85
C MET A 1 -29.51 -9.27 11.99
N THR A 2 -28.68 -8.31 12.39
CA THR A 2 -27.45 -7.99 11.66
C THR A 2 -26.39 -8.95 12.16
N SER A 3 -26.01 -9.93 11.33
CA SER A 3 -24.85 -10.78 11.63
C SER A 3 -23.64 -9.86 11.70
N GLN A 4 -23.21 -9.58 12.93
CA GLN A 4 -21.99 -8.85 13.22
C GLN A 4 -20.87 -9.82 12.86
N PHE A 5 -20.22 -9.61 11.72
CA PHE A 5 -19.05 -10.39 11.39
C PHE A 5 -18.03 -10.22 12.53
N GLU A 6 -17.76 -11.30 13.25
CA GLU A 6 -16.84 -11.31 14.39
C GLU A 6 -15.43 -11.56 13.84
N PHE A 7 -14.63 -10.50 13.74
CA PHE A 7 -13.23 -10.59 13.33
C PHE A 7 -12.32 -10.45 14.56
N ASP A 8 -11.26 -11.26 14.60
CA ASP A 8 -10.28 -11.23 15.69
C ASP A 8 -9.16 -10.20 15.41
N SER A 9 -8.98 -9.80 14.14
CA SER A 9 -7.94 -8.85 13.73
C SER A 9 -8.22 -8.18 12.39
N ILE A 10 -7.46 -7.11 12.09
CA ILE A 10 -7.49 -6.41 10.80
C ILE A 10 -6.18 -6.67 10.05
N LEU A 11 -6.28 -7.10 8.80
CA LEU A 11 -5.14 -7.21 7.89
C LEU A 11 -5.20 -6.08 6.87
N ILE A 12 -4.29 -5.12 7.00
CA ILE A 12 -4.13 -4.03 6.05
C ILE A 12 -3.18 -4.49 4.95
N VAL A 13 -3.68 -4.57 3.73
CA VAL A 13 -2.89 -4.91 2.55
C VAL A 13 -2.51 -3.62 1.83
N SER A 14 -1.21 -3.38 1.70
CA SER A 14 -0.65 -2.21 1.04
C SER A 14 0.12 -2.54 -0.23
N ARG A 15 0.48 -1.51 -1.00
CA ARG A 15 1.50 -1.61 -2.06
C ARG A 15 2.54 -0.53 -1.87
N LYS A 16 3.73 -0.76 -2.42
CA LYS A 16 4.75 0.29 -2.50
C LYS A 16 4.24 1.47 -3.33
N THR A 17 4.55 2.66 -2.86
CA THR A 17 4.51 3.90 -3.63
C THR A 17 5.58 3.88 -4.71
N GLN A 18 5.41 4.70 -5.74
CA GLN A 18 6.41 4.87 -6.81
C GLN A 18 7.77 5.31 -6.23
N LEU A 19 7.75 6.15 -5.20
CA LEU A 19 8.96 6.54 -4.48
C LEU A 19 9.65 5.35 -3.80
N GLU A 20 8.90 4.50 -3.08
CA GLU A 20 9.46 3.30 -2.44
C GLU A 20 9.98 2.28 -3.45
N GLU A 21 9.33 2.13 -4.60
CA GLU A 21 9.81 1.29 -5.70
C GLU A 21 11.15 1.81 -6.25
N LEU A 22 11.28 3.12 -6.45
CA LEU A 22 12.53 3.72 -6.90
C LEU A 22 13.65 3.59 -5.86
N ILE A 23 13.38 3.84 -4.58
CA ILE A 23 14.38 3.66 -3.52
C ILE A 23 14.77 2.18 -3.42
N THR A 24 13.82 1.24 -3.56
CA THR A 24 14.15 -0.20 -3.60
C THR A 24 15.10 -0.53 -4.76
N LYS A 25 14.92 0.11 -5.91
CA LYS A 25 15.75 -0.12 -7.12
C LYS A 25 17.12 0.56 -7.04
N PHE A 26 17.18 1.76 -6.49
CA PHE A 26 18.36 2.62 -6.54
C PHE A 26 19.01 2.86 -5.16
N ASN A 27 18.55 2.19 -4.10
CA ASN A 27 19.02 2.24 -2.71
C ASN A 27 18.87 3.59 -1.98
N THR A 28 18.97 4.71 -2.68
CA THR A 28 18.91 6.05 -2.07
C THR A 28 17.92 6.97 -2.79
N ARG A 29 17.37 7.93 -2.05
CA ARG A 29 16.51 9.00 -2.60
C ARG A 29 17.24 9.85 -3.65
N LEU A 30 18.52 10.14 -3.41
CA LEU A 30 19.33 10.93 -4.33
C LEU A 30 19.50 10.23 -5.69
N GLN A 31 19.84 8.93 -5.67
CA GLN A 31 19.99 8.15 -6.90
C GLN A 31 18.65 7.96 -7.63
N ALA A 32 17.55 7.80 -6.89
CA ALA A 32 16.20 7.79 -7.45
C ALA A 32 15.84 9.12 -8.14
N ASN A 33 16.14 10.26 -7.51
CA ASN A 33 15.90 11.58 -8.11
C ASN A 33 16.72 11.75 -9.40
N PHE A 34 18.02 11.46 -9.34
CA PHE A 34 18.93 11.57 -10.48
C PHE A 34 18.46 10.73 -11.68
N TYR A 35 17.92 9.54 -11.41
CA TYR A 35 17.36 8.68 -12.44
C TYR A 35 16.13 9.32 -13.13
N ILE A 36 15.17 9.88 -12.37
CA ILE A 36 13.98 10.52 -12.95
C ILE A 36 14.39 11.72 -13.81
N GLU A 37 15.26 12.58 -13.28
CA GLU A 37 15.76 13.76 -13.99
C GLU A 37 16.48 13.37 -15.29
N GLN A 38 17.34 12.35 -15.23
CA GLN A 38 18.02 11.82 -16.40
C GLN A 38 17.04 11.26 -17.44
N GLN A 39 16.02 10.51 -17.03
CA GLN A 39 15.01 9.97 -17.96
C GLN A 39 14.20 11.09 -18.65
N ALA A 40 13.84 12.13 -17.91
CA ALA A 40 13.16 13.30 -18.45
C ALA A 40 14.03 14.07 -19.47
N GLN A 41 15.35 14.15 -19.23
CA GLN A 41 16.29 14.78 -20.16
C GLN A 41 16.56 13.95 -21.42
N LEU A 42 16.72 12.63 -21.28
CA LEU A 42 17.07 11.72 -22.39
C LEU A 42 15.88 11.42 -23.31
N ASN A 43 14.66 11.49 -22.79
CA ASN A 43 13.46 11.17 -23.53
C ASN A 43 12.44 12.32 -23.44
N PRO A 44 12.32 13.19 -24.46
CA PRO A 44 11.35 14.29 -24.46
C PRO A 44 9.89 13.83 -24.49
N LYS A 45 9.63 12.53 -24.69
CA LYS A 45 8.31 11.89 -24.54
C LYS A 45 8.14 11.18 -23.18
N TYR A 46 9.07 11.31 -22.25
CA TYR A 46 8.93 10.75 -20.91
C TYR A 46 7.69 11.36 -20.24
N ARG A 47 6.77 10.48 -19.81
CA ARG A 47 5.48 10.82 -19.19
C ARG A 47 5.45 10.45 -17.70
N GLY A 48 6.60 10.17 -17.10
CA GLY A 48 6.68 9.91 -15.66
C GLY A 48 6.61 11.21 -14.85
N GLY A 49 6.21 11.09 -13.59
CA GLY A 49 6.15 12.23 -12.68
C GLY A 49 7.55 12.70 -12.26
N SER A 50 7.61 13.93 -11.74
CA SER A 50 8.79 14.46 -11.07
C SER A 50 9.00 13.78 -9.71
N PHE A 51 10.22 13.86 -9.18
CA PHE A 51 10.51 13.32 -7.84
C PHE A 51 9.61 13.95 -6.76
N ASP A 52 9.36 15.25 -6.86
CA ASP A 52 8.47 15.97 -5.94
C ASP A 52 7.02 15.47 -6.02
N GLU A 53 6.52 15.11 -7.19
CA GLU A 53 5.19 14.51 -7.34
C GLU A 53 5.13 13.13 -6.67
N TYR A 54 6.18 12.31 -6.84
CA TYR A 54 6.27 11.02 -6.17
C TYR A 54 6.40 11.17 -4.65
N GLN A 55 7.13 12.18 -4.17
CA GLN A 55 7.24 12.51 -2.75
C GLN A 55 5.87 12.94 -2.18
N LYS A 56 5.17 13.86 -2.83
CA LYS A 56 3.83 14.31 -2.42
C LYS A 56 2.83 13.16 -2.37
N SER A 57 2.84 12.29 -3.39
CA SER A 57 1.98 11.10 -3.42
C SER A 57 2.32 10.13 -2.28
N HIS A 58 3.61 9.92 -2.01
CA HIS A 58 4.07 9.10 -0.89
C HIS A 58 3.61 9.66 0.45
N ASP A 59 3.78 10.97 0.68
CA ASP A 59 3.39 11.61 1.94
C ASP A 59 1.88 11.57 2.16
N ALA A 60 1.09 11.80 1.10
CA ALA A 60 -0.36 11.65 1.15
C ALA A 60 -0.77 10.21 1.52
N TYR A 61 -0.14 9.21 0.88
CA TYR A 61 -0.37 7.80 1.19
C TYR A 61 0.00 7.45 2.64
N GLN A 62 1.16 7.91 3.14
CA GLN A 62 1.58 7.67 4.52
C GLN A 62 0.59 8.30 5.52
N ASN A 63 0.10 9.50 5.23
CA ASN A 63 -0.93 10.15 6.04
C ASN A 63 -2.23 9.35 6.06
N SER A 64 -2.72 8.87 4.91
CA SER A 64 -3.91 8.02 4.86
C SER A 64 -3.72 6.70 5.61
N LEU A 65 -2.55 6.07 5.48
CA LEU A 65 -2.23 4.85 6.24
C LEU A 65 -2.18 5.11 7.75
N GLN A 66 -1.65 6.26 8.18
CA GLN A 66 -1.68 6.64 9.59
C GLN A 66 -3.10 6.89 10.10
N GLN A 67 -3.93 7.61 9.34
CA GLN A 67 -5.32 7.84 9.70
C GLN A 67 -6.10 6.53 9.81
N LEU A 68 -5.91 5.59 8.87
CA LEU A 68 -6.50 4.26 8.94
C LEU A 68 -6.09 3.53 10.22
N LYS A 69 -4.78 3.50 10.54
CA LYS A 69 -4.28 2.88 11.78
C LYS A 69 -4.86 3.52 13.04
N GLN A 70 -5.05 4.84 13.05
CA GLN A 70 -5.63 5.57 14.18
C GLN A 70 -7.14 5.35 14.33
N ALA A 71 -7.84 5.08 13.23
CA ALA A 71 -9.27 4.77 13.24
C ALA A 71 -9.57 3.34 13.76
N ILE A 72 -8.55 2.47 13.81
CA ILE A 72 -8.71 1.11 14.33
C ILE A 72 -8.92 1.15 15.86
N PRO A 73 -9.95 0.47 16.39
CA PRO A 73 -10.18 0.39 17.83
C PRO A 73 -8.95 -0.12 18.58
N LYS A 74 -8.59 0.50 19.71
CA LYS A 74 -7.38 0.17 20.48
C LYS A 74 -7.33 -1.29 20.97
N ASN A 75 -8.49 -1.93 21.15
CA ASN A 75 -8.61 -3.33 21.56
C ASN A 75 -8.50 -4.31 20.38
N MET A 76 -8.38 -3.83 19.15
CA MET A 76 -8.30 -4.65 17.95
C MET A 76 -6.86 -4.75 17.46
N LYS A 77 -6.40 -5.98 17.22
CA LYS A 77 -5.08 -6.23 16.64
C LYS A 77 -5.12 -5.91 15.16
N PHE A 78 -4.06 -5.31 14.62
CA PHE A 78 -3.90 -5.16 13.18
C PHE A 78 -2.48 -5.42 12.72
N GLN A 79 -2.33 -5.84 11.47
CA GLN A 79 -1.06 -6.02 10.79
C GLN A 79 -1.10 -5.32 9.42
N VAL A 80 0.02 -4.75 9.00
CA VAL A 80 0.19 -4.24 7.62
C VAL A 80 1.11 -5.18 6.86
N ILE A 81 0.70 -5.60 5.67
CA ILE A 81 1.53 -6.42 4.78
C ILE A 81 1.55 -5.84 3.37
N GLU A 82 2.69 -5.95 2.70
CA GLU A 82 2.78 -5.62 1.28
C GLU A 82 2.07 -6.70 0.45
N ARG A 83 1.31 -6.29 -0.57
CA ARG A 83 0.57 -7.18 -1.47
C ARG A 83 1.45 -8.25 -2.12
N SER A 84 2.73 -7.97 -2.35
CA SER A 84 3.69 -8.95 -2.88
C SER A 84 3.90 -10.14 -1.94
N LEU A 85 3.68 -9.97 -0.64
CA LEU A 85 3.80 -10.98 0.39
C LEU A 85 2.48 -11.71 0.69
N LEU A 86 1.36 -11.17 0.22
CA LEU A 86 0.02 -11.74 0.42
C LEU A 86 -0.10 -13.22 0.00
N PRO A 87 0.51 -13.69 -1.12
CA PRO A 87 0.43 -15.11 -1.50
C PRO A 87 1.07 -16.07 -0.48
N MET A 88 1.99 -15.58 0.36
CA MET A 88 2.65 -16.35 1.40
C MET A 88 1.99 -16.17 2.78
N PHE A 89 1.03 -15.25 2.88
CA PHE A 89 0.35 -14.95 4.13
C PHE A 89 -0.60 -16.09 4.51
N LYS A 90 -0.51 -16.52 5.77
CA LYS A 90 -1.38 -17.58 6.32
C LYS A 90 -2.54 -16.94 7.06
N PHE A 91 -3.71 -16.94 6.43
CA PHE A 91 -4.95 -16.47 7.04
C PHE A 91 -5.46 -17.46 8.09
N SER A 92 -5.93 -16.93 9.22
CA SER A 92 -6.67 -17.70 10.23
C SER A 92 -8.16 -17.85 9.88
N GLY A 93 -8.67 -17.03 8.96
CA GLY A 93 -10.09 -17.03 8.58
C GLY A 93 -10.93 -16.00 9.35
N ARG A 94 -10.32 -15.26 10.28
CA ARG A 94 -10.99 -14.30 11.16
C ARG A 94 -10.44 -12.88 11.02
N GLU A 95 -9.73 -12.62 9.93
CA GLU A 95 -9.24 -11.29 9.57
C GLU A 95 -10.31 -10.51 8.79
N LEU A 96 -10.52 -9.25 9.18
CA LEU A 96 -11.09 -8.24 8.29
C LEU A 96 -9.98 -7.70 7.39
N VAL A 97 -10.13 -7.82 6.07
CA VAL A 97 -9.11 -7.35 5.13
C VAL A 97 -9.43 -5.95 4.65
N VAL A 98 -8.48 -5.03 4.81
CA VAL A 98 -8.59 -3.65 4.35
C VAL A 98 -7.48 -3.39 3.34
N THR A 99 -7.82 -2.88 2.16
CA THR A 99 -6.81 -2.52 1.17
C THR A 99 -6.55 -1.04 1.16
N ILE A 100 -5.28 -0.65 1.03
CA ILE A 100 -4.91 0.75 0.84
C ILE A 100 -3.71 0.86 -0.09
N GLY A 101 -3.89 1.52 -1.23
CA GLY A 101 -2.83 1.82 -2.18
C GLY A 101 -2.62 3.33 -2.33
N PRO A 102 -1.50 3.76 -2.95
CA PRO A 102 -1.29 5.15 -3.36
C PRO A 102 -2.39 5.66 -4.31
N ASP A 103 -3.05 4.74 -5.02
CA ASP A 103 -4.19 4.93 -5.92
C ASP A 103 -5.54 4.57 -5.28
N GLY A 104 -5.58 4.38 -3.95
CA GLY A 104 -6.80 4.10 -3.18
C GLY A 104 -7.17 2.62 -3.07
N LEU A 105 -7.02 1.83 -4.14
CA LEU A 105 -7.39 0.41 -4.16
C LEU A 105 -6.21 -0.51 -4.50
N VAL A 106 -6.10 -1.64 -3.81
CA VAL A 106 -5.12 -2.69 -4.14
C VAL A 106 -5.78 -3.78 -4.98
N ILE A 107 -5.57 -3.69 -6.30
CA ILE A 107 -6.14 -4.60 -7.30
C ILE A 107 -5.78 -6.06 -6.99
N ASN A 108 -6.70 -6.98 -7.30
CA ASN A 108 -6.54 -8.44 -7.17
C ASN A 108 -6.38 -8.99 -5.75
N THR A 109 -6.53 -8.17 -4.69
CA THR A 109 -6.48 -8.68 -3.30
C THR A 109 -7.53 -9.76 -3.05
N ALA A 110 -8.75 -9.59 -3.59
CA ALA A 110 -9.84 -10.56 -3.45
C ALA A 110 -9.52 -11.98 -3.95
N LYS A 111 -8.56 -12.16 -4.87
CA LYS A 111 -8.17 -13.48 -5.40
C LYS A 111 -7.51 -14.39 -4.35
N TYR A 112 -7.01 -13.79 -3.27
CA TYR A 112 -6.32 -14.51 -2.20
C TYR A 112 -7.21 -14.70 -0.97
N LEU A 113 -8.45 -14.20 -1.02
CA LEU A 113 -9.43 -14.32 0.06
C LEU A 113 -10.37 -15.47 -0.24
N SER A 114 -10.79 -16.18 0.80
CA SER A 114 -11.79 -17.26 0.67
C SER A 114 -13.12 -16.84 1.28
N VAL A 115 -13.08 -16.39 2.52
CA VAL A 115 -14.27 -16.04 3.31
C VAL A 115 -14.16 -14.67 3.97
N GLN A 116 -12.99 -14.05 3.89
CA GLN A 116 -12.71 -12.75 4.50
C GLN A 116 -13.38 -11.64 3.69
N PRO A 117 -14.11 -10.72 4.35
CA PRO A 117 -14.61 -9.53 3.70
C PRO A 117 -13.47 -8.53 3.44
N ILE A 118 -13.64 -7.77 2.37
CA ILE A 118 -12.65 -6.83 1.85
C ILE A 118 -13.27 -5.45 1.68
N PHE A 119 -12.55 -4.41 2.11
CA PHE A 119 -12.92 -3.00 1.97
C PHE A 119 -11.74 -2.18 1.44
#